data_AF-A0A1A6HXT9-F1
#
_entry.id   AF-A0A1A6HXT9-F1
#
_cell.length_a   1.000
_cell.length_b   1.000
_cell.length_c   1.000
_cell.angle_alpha   90.00
_cell.angle_beta   90.00
_cell.angle_gamma   90.00
#
_symmetry.space_group_name_H-M   'P 1'
#
loop_
_entity.id
_entity.type
_entity.pdbx_description
1 polymer ?
#
loop_
_entity_poly.entity_id
_entity_poly.type
_entity_poly.pdbx_seq_one_letter_code
_entity_poly.pdbx_strand_id
1 'polypeptide(L)'
;MIKLPLSIAGGLAHLHMEIVGTQGKPAIAHRDLKSKNILVKNNGTCCIANLGLADVMRMQKAASRTEQPLRISQSENEKLQKPPPQQQQWEQRLT
;
A
#
# COMPACT_ATOMS: atom_id res chain seq x y z
N MET A 1 -18.29 -35.84 10.82
CA MET A 1 -17.81 -34.47 11.13
C MET A 1 -16.40 -34.29 10.59
N ILE A 2 -16.14 -33.32 9.71
CA ILE A 2 -14.83 -33.16 9.04
C ILE A 2 -14.07 -31.98 9.67
N LYS A 3 -13.33 -32.21 10.77
CA LYS A 3 -12.74 -31.12 11.60
C LYS A 3 -11.44 -30.52 11.05
N LEU A 4 -10.54 -31.37 10.52
CA LEU A 4 -9.21 -30.95 10.07
C LEU A 4 -9.27 -29.97 8.88
N PRO A 5 -9.83 -30.34 7.71
CA PRO A 5 -9.87 -29.42 6.56
C PRO A 5 -10.72 -28.17 6.84
N LEU A 6 -11.78 -28.26 7.64
CA LEU A 6 -12.60 -27.11 8.01
C LEU A 6 -11.80 -26.07 8.81
N SER A 7 -11.03 -26.52 9.80
CA SER A 7 -10.20 -25.61 10.62
C SER A 7 -9.02 -25.03 9.84
N ILE A 8 -8.42 -25.79 8.91
CA ILE A 8 -7.40 -25.26 7.98
C ILE A 8 -7.99 -24.19 7.08
N ALA A 9 -9.14 -24.47 6.44
CA ALA A 9 -9.80 -23.51 5.55
C ALA A 9 -10.21 -22.23 6.28
N GLY A 10 -10.73 -22.35 7.51
CA GLY A 10 -11.07 -21.21 8.35
C GLY A 10 -9.83 -20.37 8.72
N GLY A 11 -8.72 -21.01 9.08
CA GLY A 11 -7.46 -20.32 9.34
C GLY A 11 -6.91 -19.60 8.10
N LEU A 12 -6.99 -20.22 6.93
CA LEU A 12 -6.52 -19.64 5.67
C LEU A 12 -7.39 -18.46 5.23
N ALA A 13 -8.72 -18.60 5.35
CA ALA A 13 -9.67 -17.52 5.10
C ALA A 13 -9.38 -16.33 6.02
N HIS A 14 -9.07 -16.58 7.30
CA HIS A 14 -8.68 -15.52 8.23
C HIS A 14 -7.38 -14.83 7.80
N LEU A 15 -6.37 -15.56 7.32
CA LEU A 15 -5.14 -14.95 6.80
C LEU A 15 -5.42 -14.05 5.58
N HIS A 16 -6.18 -14.54 4.60
CA HIS A 16 -6.44 -13.83 3.35
C HIS A 16 -7.41 -12.65 3.49
N MET A 17 -8.30 -12.67 4.48
CA MET A 17 -9.29 -11.62 4.66
C MET A 17 -8.65 -10.34 5.21
N GLU A 18 -8.88 -9.22 4.53
CA GLU A 18 -8.62 -7.88 5.09
C GLU A 18 -9.72 -7.52 6.09
N ILE A 19 -9.33 -7.08 7.28
CA ILE A 19 -10.22 -6.58 8.32
C ILE A 19 -10.01 -5.08 8.39
N VAL A 20 -11.07 -4.31 8.10
CA VAL A 20 -11.05 -2.84 8.13
C VAL A 20 -11.53 -2.36 9.50
N GLY A 21 -10.84 -1.39 10.09
CA GLY A 21 -11.22 -0.80 11.39
C GLY A 21 -10.01 -0.32 12.21
N THR A 22 -10.26 0.10 13.45
CA THR A 22 -9.24 0.60 14.39
C THR A 22 -8.21 -0.46 14.80
N GLN A 23 -8.57 -1.74 14.73
CA GLN A 23 -7.66 -2.90 14.88
C GLN A 23 -7.66 -3.72 13.59
N GLY A 24 -7.51 -3.02 12.46
CA GLY A 24 -7.51 -3.65 11.15
C GLY A 24 -6.38 -4.66 10.99
N LYS A 25 -6.63 -5.70 10.18
CA LYS A 25 -5.65 -6.69 9.79
C LYS A 25 -5.54 -6.66 8.27
N PRO A 26 -4.36 -6.43 7.68
CA PRO A 26 -4.24 -6.54 6.24
C PRO A 26 -4.44 -8.00 5.80
N ALA A 27 -4.73 -8.20 4.51
CA ALA A 27 -4.68 -9.52 3.91
C ALA A 27 -3.23 -10.05 3.95
N ILE A 28 -3.04 -11.32 4.30
CA ILE A 28 -1.72 -11.96 4.45
C ILE A 28 -1.70 -13.22 3.61
N ALA A 29 -0.76 -13.32 2.67
CA ALA A 29 -0.50 -14.54 1.92
C ALA A 29 0.52 -15.41 2.67
N HIS A 30 0.21 -16.69 2.92
CA HIS A 30 1.09 -17.59 3.67
C HIS A 30 2.39 -17.95 2.91
N ARG A 31 2.30 -18.13 1.59
CA ARG A 31 3.40 -18.47 0.64
C ARG A 31 4.14 -19.80 0.83
N ASP A 32 4.08 -20.44 2.01
CA ASP A 32 4.66 -21.77 2.26
C ASP A 32 3.63 -22.74 2.88
N LEU A 33 2.43 -22.81 2.31
CA LEU A 33 1.37 -23.66 2.86
C LEU A 33 1.60 -25.12 2.47
N LYS A 34 1.97 -25.95 3.46
CA LYS A 34 2.23 -27.38 3.33
C LYS A 34 1.90 -28.11 4.63
N SER A 35 1.71 -29.43 4.56
CA SER A 35 1.30 -30.24 5.72
C SER A 35 2.23 -30.10 6.94
N LYS A 36 3.55 -29.98 6.73
CA LYS A 36 4.53 -29.74 7.81
C LYS A 36 4.31 -28.43 8.58
N ASN A 37 3.65 -27.46 7.96
CA ASN A 37 3.34 -26.16 8.56
C ASN A 37 1.91 -26.09 9.12
N ILE A 38 1.20 -27.23 9.18
CA ILE A 38 -0.12 -27.35 9.81
C ILE A 38 0.04 -28.14 11.10
N LEU A 39 -0.29 -27.51 12.23
CA LEU A 39 -0.24 -28.15 13.54
C LEU A 39 -1.63 -28.65 13.93
N VAL A 40 -1.70 -29.85 14.50
CA VAL A 40 -2.94 -30.43 15.03
C VAL A 40 -2.99 -30.21 16.54
N LYS A 41 -4.07 -29.58 17.01
CA LYS A 41 -4.34 -29.33 18.43
C LYS A 41 -5.01 -30.56 19.07
N ASN A 42 -4.94 -30.67 20.39
CA ASN A 42 -5.53 -31.78 21.16
C ASN A 42 -7.05 -31.92 21.00
N ASN A 43 -7.75 -30.84 20.62
CA ASN A 43 -9.19 -30.86 20.34
C ASN A 43 -9.56 -31.37 18.93
N GLY A 44 -8.57 -31.80 18.13
CA GLY A 44 -8.76 -32.31 16.77
C GLY A 44 -8.98 -31.21 15.71
N THR A 45 -8.62 -29.97 16.01
CA THR A 45 -8.59 -28.85 15.04
C THR A 45 -7.16 -28.52 14.64
N CYS A 46 -7.00 -27.82 13.52
CA CYS A 46 -5.70 -27.39 13.02
C CYS A 46 -5.44 -25.90 13.28
N CYS A 47 -4.17 -25.52 13.35
CA CYS A 47 -3.70 -24.15 13.15
C CYS A 47 -2.59 -24.10 12.10
N ILE A 48 -2.54 -22.97 11.40
CA ILE A 48 -1.51 -22.67 10.40
C ILE A 48 -0.30 -22.06 11.13
N ALA A 49 0.90 -22.57 10.86
CA ALA A 49 2.14 -22.16 11.50
C ALA A 49 3.21 -21.77 10.46
N ASN A 50 4.36 -21.28 10.94
CA ASN A 50 5.49 -20.86 10.11
C ASN A 50 5.16 -19.73 9.11
N LEU A 51 4.90 -18.53 9.65
CA LEU A 51 4.64 -17.31 8.89
C LEU A 51 5.92 -16.58 8.45
N GLY A 52 7.09 -17.21 8.53
CA GLY A 52 8.39 -16.56 8.23
C GLY A 52 8.55 -16.13 6.77
N LEU A 53 7.76 -16.73 5.87
CA LEU A 53 7.70 -16.36 4.44
C LEU A 53 6.40 -15.65 4.07
N ALA A 54 5.56 -15.32 5.05
CA ALA A 54 4.28 -14.69 4.79
C ALA A 54 4.46 -13.25 4.28
N ASP A 55 3.54 -12.81 3.43
CA ASP A 55 3.60 -11.50 2.80
C ASP A 55 2.30 -10.72 3.06
N VAL A 56 2.45 -9.45 3.39
CA VAL A 56 1.32 -8.57 3.66
C VAL A 56 0.84 -8.00 2.34
N MET A 57 -0.32 -8.45 1.90
CA MET A 57 -0.95 -7.99 0.68
C MET A 57 -1.50 -6.59 0.89
N ARG A 58 -0.74 -5.59 0.45
CA ARG A 58 -1.25 -4.23 0.30
C ARG A 58 -1.91 -4.12 -1.06
N MET A 59 -3.21 -3.86 -1.06
CA MET A 59 -3.89 -3.41 -2.26
C MET A 59 -3.24 -2.08 -2.67
N GLN A 60 -2.35 -2.12 -3.67
CA GLN A 60 -1.99 -0.90 -4.36
C GLN A 60 -3.30 -0.40 -4.97
N LYS A 61 -3.75 0.79 -4.54
CA LYS A 61 -4.79 1.50 -5.30
C LYS A 61 -4.30 1.45 -6.74
N ALA A 62 -5.05 0.79 -7.61
CA ALA A 62 -4.80 0.89 -9.03
C ALA A 62 -4.73 2.39 -9.29
N ALA A 63 -3.56 2.89 -9.65
CA ALA A 63 -3.44 4.24 -10.16
C ALA A 63 -4.42 4.25 -11.32
N SER A 64 -5.57 4.90 -11.13
CA SER A 64 -6.51 5.16 -12.20
C SER A 64 -5.66 5.73 -13.32
N ARG A 65 -5.60 5.01 -14.43
CA ARG A 65 -4.81 5.37 -15.61
C ARG A 65 -5.54 6.53 -16.31
N THR A 66 -5.60 7.67 -15.62
CA THR A 66 -6.12 8.99 -15.96
C THR A 66 -5.54 9.85 -14.82
N GLU A 67 -4.34 10.42 -14.91
CA GLU A 67 -3.97 11.43 -15.88
C GLU A 67 -2.47 11.33 -16.19
N GLN A 68 -2.13 11.23 -17.48
CA GLN A 68 -0.83 11.73 -17.91
C GLN A 68 -0.95 13.26 -17.88
N PRO A 69 -0.10 14.00 -17.15
CA PRO A 69 0.08 15.39 -17.48
C PRO A 69 0.65 15.40 -18.89
N LEU A 70 -0.01 16.07 -19.84
CA LEU A 70 0.60 16.37 -21.14
C LEU A 70 1.99 16.96 -20.86
N ARG A 71 3.05 16.25 -21.25
CA ARG A 71 4.34 16.87 -21.51
C ARG A 71 4.13 17.82 -22.69
N ILE A 72 3.65 19.03 -22.41
CA ILE A 72 3.89 20.14 -23.31
C ILE A 72 5.42 20.31 -23.26
N SER A 73 6.04 20.00 -24.39
CA SER A 73 7.45 20.22 -24.66
C SER A 73 7.87 21.58 -24.13
N GLN A 74 8.96 21.59 -23.37
CA GLN A 74 9.68 22.80 -23.02
C GLN A 74 10.12 23.51 -24.31
N SER A 75 9.30 24.46 -24.77
CA SER A 75 9.70 25.55 -25.65
C SER A 75 8.62 26.62 -25.52
N GLU A 76 9.04 27.82 -25.16
CA GLU A 76 8.24 29.06 -25.11
C GLU A 76 7.31 29.26 -23.90
N ASN A 77 7.90 29.57 -22.73
CA ASN A 77 7.42 30.74 -21.99
C ASN A 77 8.46 31.32 -21.02
N GLU A 78 9.68 31.55 -21.51
CA GLU A 78 10.60 32.50 -20.87
C GLU A 78 10.25 33.92 -21.34
N LYS A 79 9.10 34.45 -20.91
CA LYS A 79 8.77 35.88 -21.09
C LYS A 79 7.53 36.37 -20.34
N LEU A 80 7.34 36.03 -19.06
CA LEU A 80 6.45 36.85 -18.22
C LEU A 80 6.72 36.75 -16.71
N GLN A 81 7.86 37.28 -16.28
CA GLN A 81 8.03 37.74 -14.89
C GLN A 81 8.93 38.98 -14.89
N LYS A 82 8.45 40.10 -15.45
CA LYS A 82 9.03 41.41 -15.17
C LYS A 82 8.29 42.01 -13.98
N PRO A 83 8.94 42.34 -12.86
CA PRO A 83 8.29 43.07 -11.77
C PRO A 83 7.89 44.49 -12.25
N PRO A 84 6.79 45.06 -11.71
CA PRO A 84 6.26 46.36 -12.11
C PRO A 84 7.26 47.51 -11.83
N PRO A 85 7.21 48.61 -12.61
CA PRO A 85 8.26 49.63 -12.66
C PRO A 85 8.18 50.69 -11.53
N GLN A 86 7.98 50.28 -10.27
CA GLN A 86 7.86 51.23 -9.15
C GLN A 86 8.76 50.93 -7.93
N GLN A 87 9.83 50.15 -8.10
CA GLN A 87 10.82 49.85 -7.05
C GLN A 87 12.28 50.06 -7.50
N GLN A 88 12.56 51.12 -8.27
CA GLN A 88 13.95 51.49 -8.64
C GLN A 88 14.24 53.00 -8.51
N GLN A 89 13.63 53.68 -7.52
CA GLN A 89 13.84 55.13 -7.35
C GLN A 89 14.28 55.56 -5.93
N TRP A 90 14.68 54.65 -5.04
CA TRP A 90 15.14 55.01 -3.69
C TRP A 90 16.61 54.67 -3.36
N GLU A 91 17.36 54.04 -4.27
CA GLU A 91 18.80 53.71 -4.04
C GLU A 91 19.79 54.74 -4.62
N GLN A 92 19.34 55.95 -4.99
CA GLN A 92 20.20 57.04 -5.45
C GLN A 92 20.09 58.33 -4.62
N ARG A 93 19.71 58.22 -3.34
CA ARG A 93 19.66 59.36 -2.39
C ARG A 93 20.48 59.13 -1.11
N LEU A 94 21.57 58.37 -1.22
CA LEU A 94 22.61 58.28 -0.20
C LEU A 94 23.99 58.45 -0.83
N THR A 95 24.24 59.61 -1.45
CA THR A 95 25.53 60.33 -1.41
C THR A 95 25.32 61.76 -1.88
#